data_AF-A0A6G2QNE4-F1
#
_entry.id   AF-A0A6G2QNE4-F1
#
_cell.length_a   1.000
_cell.length_b   1.000
_cell.length_c   1.000
_cell.angle_alpha   90.00
_cell.angle_beta   90.00
_cell.angle_gamma   90.00
#
_symmetry.space_group_name_H-M   'P 1'
#
loop_
_entity.id
_entity.type
_entity.pdbx_description
1 polymer ?
#
loop_
_entity_poly.entity_id
_entity_poly.type
_entity_poly.pdbx_seq_one_letter_code
_entity_poly.pdbx_strand_id
1 'polypeptide(L)'
;MNDDVRNIVLGVVAAGISAALGWIARTYLWKRKLRRKQAFFGLPDNSESLLVVNRDPATAEPAVHRFDVFALLELSALIKDCGAHVQVVTQDTAHQGFGERTEFCVGGPGSNRRMVAHMSAMLPGVRVNIDPEPGPDRGAFQIGGERYRMDPGVTEYVLLARLTVGERRDTRPVFLFCGQRAITNQAATRYLARHHARLARKYGSHSFVLLLKVVNSQAYGPDVVELVADVTRAAQTPLPAPASRATHRAS
;
A
#
# COMPACT_ATOMS: atom_id res chain seq x y z
N MET A 1 60.76 -19.01 -19.86
CA MET A 1 60.80 -17.83 -18.97
C MET A 1 59.99 -16.64 -19.50
N ASN A 2 60.06 -16.27 -20.79
CA ASN A 2 59.25 -15.16 -21.33
C ASN A 2 57.76 -15.55 -21.54
N ASP A 3 57.49 -16.81 -21.92
CA ASP A 3 56.13 -17.31 -22.14
C ASP A 3 55.33 -17.48 -20.83
N ASP A 4 55.99 -17.87 -19.74
CA ASP A 4 55.36 -18.01 -18.42
C ASP A 4 54.91 -16.66 -17.87
N VAL A 5 55.77 -15.64 -17.97
CA VAL A 5 55.45 -14.26 -17.57
C VAL A 5 54.30 -13.72 -18.43
N ARG A 6 54.32 -13.96 -19.74
CA ARG A 6 53.24 -13.56 -20.65
C ARG A 6 51.91 -14.22 -20.29
N ASN A 7 51.90 -15.52 -19.98
CA ASN A 7 50.69 -16.24 -19.58
C ASN A 7 50.14 -15.72 -18.24
N ILE A 8 51.01 -15.41 -17.27
CA ILE A 8 50.62 -14.80 -15.99
C ILE A 8 50.01 -13.42 -16.23
N VAL A 9 50.64 -12.57 -17.03
CA VAL A 9 50.13 -11.22 -17.36
C VAL A 9 48.77 -11.32 -18.05
N LEU A 10 48.62 -12.21 -19.04
CA LEU A 10 47.34 -12.43 -19.72
C LEU A 10 46.26 -12.92 -18.75
N GLY A 11 46.61 -13.82 -17.83
CA GLY A 11 45.70 -14.30 -16.79
C GLY A 11 45.22 -13.17 -15.86
N VAL A 12 46.13 -12.31 -15.40
CA VAL A 12 45.79 -11.16 -14.55
C VAL A 12 44.92 -10.14 -15.29
N VAL A 13 45.25 -9.84 -16.55
CA VAL A 13 44.44 -8.93 -17.39
C VAL A 13 43.04 -9.51 -17.61
N ALA A 14 42.94 -10.79 -17.95
CA ALA A 14 41.66 -11.46 -18.14
C ALA A 14 40.81 -11.48 -16.86
N ALA A 15 41.44 -11.73 -15.70
CA ALA A 15 40.78 -11.67 -14.40
C ALA A 15 40.29 -10.24 -14.09
N GLY A 16 41.12 -9.22 -14.34
CA GLY A 16 40.76 -7.82 -14.15
C GLY A 16 39.57 -7.39 -15.02
N ILE A 17 39.57 -7.75 -16.30
CA ILE A 17 38.46 -7.49 -17.23
C ILE A 17 37.20 -8.20 -16.76
N SER A 18 37.30 -9.48 -16.39
CA SER A 18 36.16 -10.28 -15.92
C SER A 18 35.55 -9.69 -14.65
N ALA A 19 36.38 -9.27 -13.70
CA ALA A 19 35.94 -8.60 -12.47
C ALA A 19 35.25 -7.26 -12.77
N ALA A 20 35.82 -6.45 -13.66
CA ALA A 20 35.23 -5.16 -14.06
C ALA A 20 33.88 -5.34 -14.76
N LEU A 21 33.78 -6.28 -15.70
CA LEU A 21 32.53 -6.62 -16.37
C LEU A 21 31.48 -7.15 -15.40
N GLY A 22 31.88 -8.02 -14.47
CA GLY A 22 31.00 -8.53 -13.42
C GLY A 22 30.47 -7.42 -12.51
N TRP A 23 31.32 -6.47 -12.12
CA TRP A 23 30.92 -5.31 -11.33
C TRP A 23 29.93 -4.42 -12.10
N ILE A 24 30.24 -4.07 -13.35
CA ILE A 24 29.38 -3.23 -14.20
C ILE A 24 28.01 -3.88 -14.39
N ALA A 25 27.98 -5.17 -14.72
CA ALA A 25 26.74 -5.93 -14.90
C ALA A 25 25.91 -5.93 -13.61
N ARG A 26 26.54 -6.23 -12.46
CA ARG A 26 25.87 -6.23 -11.15
C ARG A 26 25.31 -4.85 -10.81
N THR A 27 26.11 -3.79 -10.95
CA THR A 27 25.69 -2.42 -10.65
C THR A 27 24.55 -1.97 -11.57
N TYR A 28 24.62 -2.30 -12.86
CA TYR A 28 23.57 -1.97 -13.83
C TYR A 28 22.25 -2.67 -13.49
N LEU A 29 22.28 -3.98 -13.22
CA LEU A 29 21.09 -4.74 -12.82
C LEU A 29 20.49 -4.24 -11.51
N TRP A 30 21.34 -3.91 -10.54
CA TRP A 30 20.89 -3.33 -9.28
C TRP A 30 20.22 -1.98 -9.47
N LYS A 31 20.85 -1.05 -10.22
CA LYS A 31 20.25 0.25 -10.56
C LYS A 31 18.93 0.09 -11.33
N ARG A 32 18.85 -0.86 -12.26
CA ARG A 32 17.61 -1.13 -13.01
C ARG A 32 16.49 -1.65 -12.09
N LYS A 33 16.81 -2.54 -11.15
CA LYS A 33 15.85 -3.05 -10.17
C LYS A 33 15.38 -1.93 -9.24
N LEU A 34 16.31 -1.09 -8.76
CA LEU A 34 15.99 0.07 -7.93
C LEU A 34 15.07 1.05 -8.65
N ARG A 35 15.40 1.47 -9.88
CA ARG A 35 14.55 2.39 -10.67
C ARG A 35 13.14 1.84 -10.89
N ARG A 36 12.99 0.53 -11.11
CA ARG A 36 11.68 -0.12 -11.22
C ARG A 36 10.89 -0.08 -9.91
N LYS A 37 11.57 -0.31 -8.77
CA LYS A 37 10.98 -0.19 -7.43
C LYS A 37 10.52 1.26 -7.18
N GLN A 38 11.42 2.22 -7.39
CA GLN A 38 11.16 3.66 -7.28
C GLN A 38 9.97 4.09 -8.15
N ALA A 39 9.92 3.66 -9.42
CA ALA A 39 8.81 3.99 -10.32
C ALA A 39 7.46 3.42 -9.86
N PHE A 40 7.44 2.16 -9.39
CA PHE A 40 6.21 1.54 -8.90
C PHE A 40 5.64 2.28 -7.67
N PHE A 41 6.51 2.59 -6.70
CA PHE A 41 6.12 3.31 -5.49
C PHE A 41 6.00 4.82 -5.69
N GLY A 42 6.42 5.36 -6.83
CA GLY A 42 6.52 6.81 -7.02
C GLY A 42 7.56 7.48 -6.12
N LEU A 43 8.60 6.76 -5.69
CA LEU A 43 9.64 7.23 -4.76
C LEU A 43 10.99 7.39 -5.47
N PRO A 44 11.23 8.44 -6.27
CA PRO A 44 12.54 8.67 -6.84
C PRO A 44 13.54 9.05 -5.76
N ASP A 45 14.81 8.98 -6.13
CA ASP A 45 15.92 9.25 -5.21
C ASP A 45 15.78 10.65 -4.58
N ASN A 46 15.97 10.72 -3.27
CA ASN A 46 15.82 11.92 -2.43
C ASN A 46 14.43 12.58 -2.44
N SER A 47 13.37 11.86 -2.87
CA SER A 47 12.00 12.39 -2.76
C SER A 47 11.45 12.33 -1.33
N GLU A 48 10.58 13.27 -1.00
CA GLU A 48 9.78 13.24 0.22
C GLU A 48 8.50 12.40 0.03
N SER A 49 8.13 11.64 1.06
CA SER A 49 6.90 10.85 1.11
C SER A 49 6.18 11.04 2.43
N LEU A 50 4.86 10.88 2.40
CA LEU A 50 4.00 11.03 3.56
C LEU A 50 3.56 9.65 4.05
N LEU A 51 3.74 9.38 5.34
CA LEU A 51 3.20 8.20 5.99
C LEU A 51 2.12 8.64 6.97
N VAL A 52 0.86 8.42 6.58
CA VAL A 52 -0.32 8.88 7.33
C VAL A 52 -0.87 7.74 8.17
N VAL A 53 -1.04 8.01 9.47
CA VAL A 53 -1.38 6.99 10.45
C VAL A 53 -2.63 7.35 11.24
N ASN A 54 -3.28 6.31 11.78
CA ASN A 54 -4.36 6.45 12.73
C ASN A 54 -3.93 7.25 13.96
N ARG A 55 -4.89 7.99 14.53
CA ARG A 55 -4.84 8.44 15.92
C ARG A 55 -5.96 7.71 16.67
N ASP A 56 -5.67 7.16 17.84
CA ASP A 56 -6.73 6.68 18.73
C ASP A 56 -7.57 7.89 19.22
N PRO A 57 -8.88 7.95 18.93
CA PRO A 57 -9.73 9.04 19.40
C PRO A 57 -9.99 9.00 20.92
N ALA A 58 -9.68 7.89 21.61
CA ALA A 58 -9.93 7.72 23.04
C ALA A 58 -8.82 8.29 23.95
N THR A 59 -7.66 8.67 23.39
CA THR A 59 -6.52 9.17 24.18
C THR A 59 -6.10 10.59 23.76
N ALA A 60 -5.84 11.44 24.76
CA ALA A 60 -5.30 12.78 24.56
C ALA A 60 -3.88 12.76 23.94
N GLU A 61 -3.14 11.67 24.15
CA GLU A 61 -1.87 11.37 23.49
C GLU A 61 -2.11 10.55 22.21
N PRO A 62 -1.29 10.75 21.15
CA PRO A 62 -1.38 9.95 19.93
C PRO A 62 -0.97 8.49 20.22
N ALA A 63 -1.92 7.65 20.61
CA ALA A 63 -1.73 6.22 20.74
C ALA A 63 -1.90 5.55 19.37
N VAL A 64 -0.89 4.80 18.95
CA VAL A 64 -0.88 4.02 17.70
C VAL A 64 -0.92 2.55 18.09
N HIS A 65 -1.83 1.78 17.48
CA HIS A 65 -1.91 0.35 17.75
C HIS A 65 -0.58 -0.34 17.41
N ARG A 66 -0.12 -1.30 18.21
CA ARG A 66 1.17 -1.99 18.00
C ARG A 66 1.40 -2.49 16.56
N PHE A 67 0.34 -3.01 15.94
CA PHE A 67 0.38 -3.51 14.56
C PHE A 67 0.47 -2.40 13.52
N ASP A 68 -0.13 -1.24 13.78
CA ASP A 68 0.07 -0.07 12.93
C ASP A 68 1.53 0.40 13.04
N VAL A 69 2.14 0.42 14.23
CA VAL A 69 3.58 0.73 14.40
C VAL A 69 4.47 -0.21 13.58
N PHE A 70 4.22 -1.52 13.60
CA PHE A 70 4.97 -2.45 12.76
C PHE A 70 4.79 -2.17 11.26
N ALA A 71 3.57 -1.84 10.83
CA ALA A 71 3.33 -1.40 9.46
C ALA A 71 4.17 -0.15 9.11
N LEU A 72 4.33 0.79 10.04
CA LEU A 72 5.16 1.99 9.82
C LEU A 72 6.64 1.65 9.67
N LEU A 73 7.17 0.75 10.51
CA LEU A 73 8.56 0.34 10.43
C LEU A 73 8.84 -0.37 9.09
N GLU A 74 7.94 -1.25 8.67
CA GLU A 74 8.06 -1.97 7.39
C GLU A 74 7.97 -1.01 6.19
N LEU A 75 7.03 -0.04 6.21
CA LEU A 75 6.93 0.99 5.17
C LEU A 75 8.13 1.93 5.17
N SER A 76 8.62 2.34 6.34
CA SER A 76 9.80 3.21 6.46
C SER A 76 11.05 2.56 5.88
N ALA A 77 11.26 1.26 6.17
CA ALA A 77 12.34 0.49 5.56
C ALA A 77 12.19 0.43 4.03
N LEU A 78 10.97 0.19 3.54
CA LEU A 78 10.69 0.16 2.10
C LEU A 78 10.96 1.50 1.41
N ILE A 79 10.59 2.61 2.05
CA ILE A 79 10.82 3.98 1.56
C ILE A 79 12.33 4.27 1.54
N LYS A 80 13.05 3.90 2.61
CA LYS A 80 14.50 4.09 2.69
C LYS A 80 15.28 3.26 1.68
N ASP A 81 14.84 2.02 1.40
CA ASP A 81 15.41 1.21 0.32
C ASP A 81 15.29 1.88 -1.07
N CYS A 82 14.30 2.77 -1.25
CA CYS A 82 14.13 3.53 -2.48
C CYS A 82 15.02 4.80 -2.53
N GLY A 83 15.76 5.13 -1.48
CA GLY A 83 16.50 6.39 -1.36
C GLY A 83 15.61 7.59 -1.04
N ALA A 84 14.38 7.36 -0.57
CA ALA A 84 13.43 8.43 -0.26
C ALA A 84 13.36 8.74 1.24
N HIS A 85 12.76 9.88 1.57
CA HIS A 85 12.54 10.36 2.93
C HIS A 85 11.07 10.15 3.33
N VAL A 86 10.86 9.85 4.60
CA VAL A 86 9.52 9.61 5.17
C VAL A 86 9.23 10.69 6.18
N GLN A 87 8.08 11.35 6.01
CA GLN A 87 7.50 12.24 6.99
C GLN A 87 6.26 11.54 7.57
N VAL A 88 6.33 11.18 8.85
CA VAL A 88 5.18 10.60 9.55
C VAL A 88 4.25 11.74 9.95
N VAL A 89 3.00 11.67 9.51
CA VAL A 89 1.99 12.71 9.77
C VAL A 89 0.74 12.08 10.35
N THR A 90 0.07 12.82 11.22
CA THR A 90 -1.25 12.44 11.71
C THR A 90 -2.33 12.97 10.75
N GLN A 91 -3.50 12.32 10.78
CA GLN A 91 -4.63 12.63 9.92
C GLN A 91 -5.10 14.10 9.89
N ASP A 92 -4.83 14.89 10.94
CA ASP A 92 -5.31 16.29 11.07
C ASP A 92 -4.28 17.33 10.58
N THR A 93 -3.04 16.95 10.29
CA THR A 93 -2.06 17.87 9.70
C THR A 93 -2.37 18.09 8.22
N ALA A 94 -3.13 19.16 7.95
CA ALA A 94 -3.55 19.61 6.62
C ALA A 94 -2.35 19.98 5.74
N HIS A 95 -1.75 19.00 5.07
CA HIS A 95 -0.85 19.25 3.94
C HIS A 95 -1.67 19.29 2.65
N GLN A 96 -1.74 20.47 2.05
CA GLN A 96 -2.12 20.68 0.65
C GLN A 96 -1.03 20.05 -0.24
N GLY A 97 -1.42 19.38 -1.33
CA GLY A 97 -0.47 18.73 -2.24
C GLY A 97 -0.84 17.29 -2.64
N PHE A 98 -2.12 17.03 -2.87
CA PHE A 98 -2.58 15.72 -3.34
C PHE A 98 -1.93 15.38 -4.69
N GLY A 99 -1.19 14.27 -4.73
CA GLY A 99 -0.45 13.85 -5.94
C GLY A 99 0.92 14.50 -6.11
N GLU A 100 1.36 15.40 -5.23
CA GLU A 100 2.71 15.99 -5.27
C GLU A 100 3.77 15.06 -4.67
N ARG A 101 3.38 14.32 -3.62
CA ARG A 101 4.23 13.37 -2.89
C ARG A 101 3.54 12.01 -2.85
N THR A 102 4.33 10.95 -2.81
CA THR A 102 3.79 9.61 -2.56
C THR A 102 3.26 9.57 -1.13
N GLU A 103 2.03 9.10 -0.98
CA GLU A 103 1.36 9.01 0.31
C GLU A 103 1.05 7.55 0.65
N PHE A 104 1.36 7.11 1.86
CA PHE A 104 0.99 5.81 2.40
C PHE A 104 0.00 6.03 3.53
N CYS A 105 -1.27 5.75 3.28
CA CYS A 105 -2.35 5.93 4.24
C CYS A 105 -2.71 4.60 4.91
N VAL A 106 -2.43 4.50 6.20
CA VAL A 106 -2.62 3.27 6.99
C VAL A 106 -3.78 3.47 7.96
N GLY A 107 -4.71 2.51 7.97
CA GLY A 107 -5.83 2.51 8.90
C GLY A 107 -7.21 2.45 8.24
N GLY A 108 -8.23 2.17 9.05
CA GLY A 108 -9.62 2.19 8.61
C GLY A 108 -10.21 3.61 8.61
N PRO A 109 -11.27 3.87 7.84
CA PRO A 109 -11.92 5.19 7.78
C PRO A 109 -12.55 5.65 9.11
N GLY A 110 -12.79 4.74 10.07
CA GLY A 110 -13.27 5.11 11.40
C GLY A 110 -12.23 5.84 12.27
N SER A 111 -10.94 5.71 11.96
CA SER A 111 -9.83 6.25 12.76
C SER A 111 -8.84 7.10 11.96
N ASN A 112 -9.06 7.24 10.64
CA ASN A 112 -8.22 7.99 9.71
C ASN A 112 -9.07 8.88 8.78
N ARG A 113 -9.21 10.17 9.09
CA ARG A 113 -9.92 11.16 8.27
C ARG A 113 -9.31 11.32 6.88
N ARG A 114 -7.99 11.15 6.75
CA ARG A 114 -7.30 11.20 5.46
C ARG A 114 -7.68 9.99 4.59
N MET A 115 -7.83 8.80 5.20
CA MET A 115 -8.38 7.60 4.53
C MET A 115 -9.79 7.87 4.01
N VAL A 116 -10.66 8.48 4.82
CA VAL A 116 -12.03 8.85 4.39
C VAL A 116 -12.01 9.76 3.17
N ALA A 117 -11.15 10.77 3.15
CA ALA A 117 -11.03 11.70 2.02
C ALA A 117 -10.59 10.98 0.74
N HIS A 118 -9.56 10.15 0.82
CA HIS A 118 -9.07 9.36 -0.33
C HIS A 118 -10.12 8.40 -0.86
N MET A 119 -10.80 7.67 0.03
CA MET A 119 -11.85 6.73 -0.35
C MET A 119 -13.03 7.45 -1.01
N SER A 120 -13.47 8.58 -0.46
CA SER A 120 -14.59 9.35 -1.03
C SER A 120 -14.25 9.91 -2.42
N ALA A 121 -13.01 10.32 -2.64
CA ALA A 121 -12.58 10.90 -3.92
C ALA A 121 -12.29 9.84 -5.00
N MET A 122 -11.74 8.69 -4.63
CA MET A 122 -11.17 7.73 -5.59
C MET A 122 -11.80 6.34 -5.56
N LEU A 123 -12.55 6.00 -4.52
CA LEU A 123 -13.18 4.69 -4.32
C LEU A 123 -14.69 4.81 -4.03
N PRO A 124 -15.49 5.48 -4.89
CA PRO A 124 -16.91 5.72 -4.63
C PRO A 124 -17.78 4.45 -4.63
N GLY A 125 -17.22 3.32 -5.07
CA GLY A 125 -17.82 2.00 -5.01
C GLY A 125 -17.59 1.25 -3.71
N VAL A 126 -16.87 1.85 -2.76
CA VAL A 126 -16.53 1.24 -1.46
C VAL A 126 -17.23 1.99 -0.33
N ARG A 127 -17.91 1.25 0.54
CA ARG A 127 -18.34 1.73 1.86
C ARG A 127 -17.72 0.84 2.93
N VAL A 128 -17.40 1.45 4.06
CA VAL A 128 -17.00 0.73 5.27
C VAL A 128 -18.01 1.09 6.34
N ASN A 129 -18.59 0.08 6.98
CA ASN A 129 -19.45 0.34 8.11
C ASN A 129 -18.60 0.83 9.31
N ILE A 130 -18.75 2.11 9.65
CA ILE A 130 -18.08 2.76 10.77
C ILE A 130 -19.04 3.02 11.93
N ASP A 131 -20.25 2.47 11.89
CA ASP A 131 -21.23 2.64 12.95
C ASP A 131 -20.64 2.12 14.28
N PRO A 132 -20.80 2.88 15.38
CA PRO A 132 -20.26 2.51 16.68
C PRO A 132 -20.99 1.31 17.30
N GLU A 133 -22.21 1.03 16.83
CA GLU A 133 -23.08 -0.02 17.35
C GLU A 133 -22.44 -1.40 17.15
N PRO A 134 -22.34 -2.22 18.21
CA PRO A 134 -21.89 -3.60 18.08
C PRO A 134 -22.81 -4.38 17.13
N GLY A 135 -22.23 -5.08 16.16
CA GLY A 135 -23.00 -5.91 15.25
C GLY A 135 -22.13 -6.67 14.25
N PRO A 136 -22.71 -7.65 13.55
CA PRO A 136 -22.00 -8.46 12.55
C PRO A 136 -21.52 -7.66 11.35
N ASP A 137 -22.06 -6.45 11.16
CA ASP A 137 -21.68 -5.54 10.10
C ASP A 137 -20.60 -4.53 10.51
N ARG A 138 -20.15 -4.50 11.76
CA ARG A 138 -19.15 -3.51 12.21
C ARG A 138 -17.84 -3.71 11.42
N GLY A 139 -17.35 -2.63 10.81
CA GLY A 139 -16.17 -2.67 9.95
C GLY A 139 -16.37 -3.44 8.63
N ALA A 140 -17.58 -3.93 8.32
CA ALA A 140 -17.83 -4.66 7.08
C ALA A 140 -17.59 -3.75 5.86
N PHE A 141 -16.97 -4.32 4.83
CA PHE A 141 -16.86 -3.65 3.55
C PHE A 141 -18.08 -3.93 2.70
N GLN A 142 -18.56 -2.90 2.00
CA GLN A 142 -19.39 -3.04 0.82
C GLN A 142 -18.57 -2.58 -0.37
N ILE A 143 -18.44 -3.43 -1.39
CA ILE A 143 -17.67 -3.14 -2.60
C ILE A 143 -18.57 -3.49 -3.79
N GLY A 144 -19.09 -2.47 -4.46
CA GLY A 144 -20.18 -2.66 -5.40
C GLY A 144 -21.41 -3.27 -4.69
N GLY A 145 -21.92 -4.39 -5.24
CA GLY A 145 -23.03 -5.14 -4.65
C GLY A 145 -22.63 -6.11 -3.53
N GLU A 146 -21.34 -6.40 -3.38
CA GLU A 146 -20.85 -7.46 -2.48
C GLU A 146 -20.53 -6.92 -1.09
N ARG A 147 -20.75 -7.76 -0.07
CA ARG A 147 -20.51 -7.42 1.33
C ARG A 147 -19.53 -8.39 1.99
N TYR A 148 -18.53 -7.85 2.67
CA TYR A 148 -17.46 -8.61 3.32
C TYR A 148 -17.43 -8.30 4.82
N ARG A 149 -18.01 -9.20 5.60
CA ARG A 149 -18.02 -9.15 7.08
C ARG A 149 -16.77 -9.81 7.63
N MET A 150 -16.20 -9.24 8.70
CA MET A 150 -15.13 -9.92 9.43
C MET A 150 -15.68 -10.92 10.45
N ASP A 151 -14.95 -12.00 10.62
CA ASP A 151 -14.93 -12.82 11.81
C ASP A 151 -13.59 -12.58 12.52
N PRO A 152 -13.55 -11.75 13.58
CA PRO A 152 -12.31 -11.29 14.20
C PRO A 152 -11.40 -12.44 14.64
N GLY A 153 -10.17 -12.44 14.16
CA GLY A 153 -9.18 -13.48 14.45
C GLY A 153 -9.24 -14.69 13.52
N VAL A 154 -10.31 -14.84 12.72
CA VAL A 154 -10.55 -16.01 11.86
C VAL A 154 -10.55 -15.65 10.38
N THR A 155 -11.39 -14.71 9.96
CA THR A 155 -11.48 -14.23 8.57
C THR A 155 -11.69 -12.74 8.56
N GLU A 156 -10.67 -12.02 8.10
CA GLU A 156 -10.66 -10.57 8.13
C GLU A 156 -10.18 -10.05 6.78
N TYR A 157 -10.61 -8.85 6.41
CA TYR A 157 -10.33 -8.30 5.10
C TYR A 157 -9.54 -6.99 5.21
N VAL A 158 -8.77 -6.71 4.17
CA VAL A 158 -8.08 -5.44 3.98
C VAL A 158 -8.08 -5.05 2.51
N LEU A 159 -8.35 -3.78 2.25
CA LEU A 159 -8.18 -3.17 0.94
C LEU A 159 -6.75 -2.65 0.84
N LEU A 160 -5.99 -3.23 -0.10
CA LEU A 160 -4.70 -2.72 -0.53
C LEU A 160 -4.89 -2.00 -1.86
N ALA A 161 -4.69 -0.69 -1.88
CA ALA A 161 -4.83 0.09 -3.10
C ALA A 161 -3.53 0.84 -3.45
N ARG A 162 -3.30 1.03 -4.74
CA ARG A 162 -2.42 2.06 -5.29
C ARG A 162 -3.30 2.94 -6.17
N LEU A 163 -3.36 4.23 -5.90
CA LEU A 163 -4.26 5.16 -6.59
C LEU A 163 -3.46 6.33 -7.15
N THR A 164 -3.69 6.65 -8.41
CA THR A 164 -3.11 7.82 -9.09
C THR A 164 -4.22 8.72 -9.60
N VAL A 165 -4.05 10.02 -9.43
CA VAL A 165 -5.08 11.03 -9.70
C VAL A 165 -4.87 11.62 -11.09
N GLY A 166 -5.81 11.35 -11.99
CA GLY A 166 -5.74 11.77 -13.38
C GLY A 166 -4.64 11.08 -14.19
N GLU A 167 -4.59 11.38 -15.49
CA GLU A 167 -3.60 10.84 -16.44
C GLU A 167 -2.30 11.65 -16.49
N ARG A 168 -2.10 12.60 -15.57
CA ARG A 168 -0.89 13.43 -15.56
C ARG A 168 0.32 12.57 -15.23
N ARG A 169 1.37 12.69 -16.06
CA ARG A 169 2.59 11.88 -15.98
C ARG A 169 3.36 12.01 -14.67
N ASP A 170 3.15 13.09 -13.93
CA ASP A 170 3.92 13.42 -12.72
C ASP A 170 3.13 13.21 -11.41
N THR A 171 1.90 12.69 -11.46
CA THR A 171 1.12 12.47 -10.24
C THR A 171 1.69 11.30 -9.43
N ARG A 172 2.05 11.57 -8.18
CA ARG A 172 2.51 10.55 -7.23
C ARG A 172 1.35 9.68 -6.72
N PRO A 173 1.58 8.38 -6.50
CA PRO A 173 0.53 7.48 -6.05
C PRO A 173 0.22 7.67 -4.57
N VAL A 174 -1.04 7.40 -4.22
CA VAL A 174 -1.49 7.16 -2.86
C VAL A 174 -1.66 5.65 -2.67
N PHE A 175 -0.97 5.08 -1.70
CA PHE A 175 -1.17 3.71 -1.25
C PHE A 175 -2.13 3.69 -0.06
N LEU A 176 -3.19 2.89 -0.15
CA LEU A 176 -4.14 2.70 0.96
C LEU A 176 -3.97 1.30 1.55
N PHE A 177 -3.89 1.24 2.88
CA PHE A 177 -3.92 0.02 3.69
C PHE A 177 -5.14 0.13 4.61
N CYS A 178 -6.32 -0.13 4.05
CA CYS A 178 -7.59 0.06 4.71
C CYS A 178 -8.10 -1.30 5.21
N GLY A 179 -7.65 -1.65 6.41
CA GLY A 179 -7.99 -2.91 7.07
C GLY A 179 -9.16 -2.80 8.02
N GLN A 180 -9.85 -3.92 8.24
CA GLN A 180 -10.91 -4.00 9.26
C GLN A 180 -10.35 -3.95 10.69
N ARG A 181 -9.06 -4.29 10.87
CA ARG A 181 -8.31 -4.20 12.14
C ARG A 181 -6.87 -3.79 11.89
N ALA A 182 -6.18 -3.29 12.92
CA ALA A 182 -4.77 -2.90 12.82
C ALA A 182 -3.84 -4.03 12.32
N ILE A 183 -4.10 -5.28 12.73
CA ILE A 183 -3.33 -6.45 12.24
C ILE A 183 -3.45 -6.64 10.73
N THR A 184 -4.62 -6.34 10.17
CA THR A 184 -4.87 -6.47 8.72
C THR A 184 -4.18 -5.36 7.92
N ASN A 185 -3.94 -4.18 8.51
CA ASN A 185 -3.12 -3.13 7.89
C ASN A 185 -1.67 -3.62 7.72
N GLN A 186 -1.10 -4.20 8.77
CA GLN A 186 0.24 -4.78 8.71
C GLN A 186 0.31 -5.91 7.66
N ALA A 187 -0.70 -6.77 7.61
CA ALA A 187 -0.78 -7.84 6.63
C ALA A 187 -0.74 -7.31 5.19
N ALA A 188 -1.48 -6.23 4.88
CA ALA A 188 -1.43 -5.57 3.58
C ALA A 188 -0.07 -4.92 3.29
N THR A 189 0.58 -4.31 4.29
CA THR A 189 1.94 -3.76 4.17
C THR A 189 2.94 -4.86 3.78
N ARG A 190 2.94 -5.99 4.51
CA ARG A 190 3.78 -7.15 4.18
C ARG A 190 3.48 -7.69 2.79
N TYR A 191 2.20 -7.79 2.44
CA TYR A 191 1.78 -8.25 1.14
C TYR A 191 2.34 -7.36 0.02
N LEU A 192 2.21 -6.04 0.15
CA LEU A 192 2.76 -5.07 -0.81
C LEU A 192 4.29 -5.20 -0.91
N ALA A 193 4.99 -5.23 0.23
CA ALA A 193 6.45 -5.34 0.26
C ALA A 193 6.95 -6.61 -0.42
N ARG A 194 6.29 -7.76 -0.19
CA ARG A 194 6.65 -9.05 -0.80
C ARG A 194 6.27 -9.13 -2.29
N HIS A 195 5.13 -8.56 -2.69
CA HIS A 195 4.55 -8.77 -4.02
C HIS A 195 4.71 -7.59 -4.99
N HIS A 196 5.34 -6.47 -4.61
CA HIS A 196 5.46 -5.27 -5.44
C HIS A 196 5.99 -5.55 -6.86
N ALA A 197 6.95 -6.46 -7.04
CA ALA A 197 7.47 -6.80 -8.37
C ALA A 197 6.45 -7.54 -9.26
N ARG A 198 5.54 -8.32 -8.66
CA ARG A 198 4.42 -8.95 -9.39
C ARG A 198 3.34 -7.92 -9.69
N LEU A 199 3.01 -7.08 -8.72
CA LEU A 199 2.03 -6.01 -8.86
C LEU A 199 2.45 -4.99 -9.93
N ALA A 200 3.72 -4.57 -9.93
CA ALA A 200 4.28 -3.67 -10.95
C ALA A 200 4.21 -4.26 -12.36
N ARG A 201 4.41 -5.59 -12.50
CA ARG A 201 4.25 -6.26 -13.80
C ARG A 201 2.80 -6.34 -14.25
N LYS A 202 1.86 -6.56 -13.32
CA LYS A 202 0.43 -6.70 -13.63
C LYS A 202 -0.24 -5.36 -13.92
N TYR A 203 0.05 -4.34 -13.11
CA TYR A 203 -0.67 -3.06 -13.13
C TYR A 203 0.15 -1.90 -13.70
N GLY A 204 1.47 -2.07 -13.88
CA GLY A 204 2.33 -0.98 -14.34
C GLY A 204 2.24 0.24 -13.41
N SER A 205 1.93 1.39 -13.99
CA SER A 205 1.69 2.65 -13.29
C SER A 205 0.22 2.96 -13.04
N HIS A 206 -0.70 2.04 -13.36
CA HIS A 206 -2.14 2.24 -13.18
C HIS A 206 -2.58 2.05 -11.73
N SER A 207 -3.74 2.62 -11.42
CA SER A 207 -4.42 2.36 -10.15
C SER A 207 -4.84 0.90 -10.05
N PHE A 208 -4.79 0.34 -8.84
CA PHE A 208 -5.38 -0.95 -8.53
C PHE A 208 -5.96 -0.94 -7.12
N VAL A 209 -6.95 -1.80 -6.88
CA VAL A 209 -7.56 -2.04 -5.58
C VAL A 209 -7.71 -3.55 -5.41
N LEU A 210 -7.02 -4.11 -4.44
CA LEU A 210 -7.07 -5.53 -4.11
C LEU A 210 -7.84 -5.72 -2.81
N LEU A 211 -8.77 -6.66 -2.82
CA LEU A 211 -9.34 -7.21 -1.60
C LEU A 211 -8.50 -8.41 -1.18
N LEU A 212 -7.89 -8.30 0.00
CA LEU A 212 -7.12 -9.37 0.61
C LEU A 212 -7.88 -9.92 1.81
N LYS A 213 -7.77 -11.22 2.03
CA LYS A 213 -8.27 -11.93 3.21
C LYS A 213 -7.08 -12.33 4.08
N VAL A 214 -7.10 -11.94 5.34
CA VAL A 214 -6.16 -12.38 6.38
C VAL A 214 -6.79 -13.59 7.07
N VAL A 215 -6.11 -14.73 7.01
CA VAL A 215 -6.63 -16.01 7.47
C VAL A 215 -6.08 -16.30 8.86
N ASN A 216 -6.99 -16.55 9.80
CA ASN A 216 -6.70 -16.95 11.17
C ASN A 216 -5.60 -16.07 11.81
N SER A 217 -5.83 -14.76 11.83
CA SER A 217 -4.87 -13.79 12.33
C SER A 217 -4.58 -13.95 13.83
N GLN A 218 -5.46 -14.63 14.55
CA GLN A 218 -5.23 -15.01 15.94
C GLN A 218 -4.10 -16.04 16.08
N ALA A 219 -4.03 -17.02 15.18
CA ALA A 219 -3.00 -18.06 15.22
C ALA A 219 -1.71 -17.67 14.48
N TYR A 220 -1.84 -17.03 13.31
CA TYR A 220 -0.71 -16.80 12.39
C TYR A 220 -0.28 -15.33 12.29
N GLY A 221 -0.91 -14.44 13.07
CA GLY A 221 -0.62 -13.03 12.97
C GLY A 221 -0.96 -12.47 11.57
N PRO A 222 -0.19 -11.51 11.05
CA PRO A 222 -0.43 -10.87 9.75
C PRO A 222 0.14 -11.64 8.55
N ASP A 223 0.64 -12.87 8.71
CA ASP A 223 1.47 -13.54 7.70
C ASP A 223 0.71 -14.37 6.66
N VAL A 224 -0.49 -14.86 6.98
CA VAL A 224 -1.29 -15.68 6.06
C VAL A 224 -2.34 -14.80 5.39
N VAL A 225 -2.07 -14.45 4.13
CA VAL A 225 -2.89 -13.53 3.33
C VAL A 225 -3.22 -14.14 1.98
N GLU A 226 -4.51 -14.15 1.66
CA GLU A 226 -5.05 -14.61 0.38
C GLU A 226 -5.56 -13.42 -0.43
N LEU A 227 -5.25 -13.39 -1.74
CA LEU A 227 -5.90 -12.45 -2.65
C LEU A 227 -7.30 -12.96 -2.98
N VAL A 228 -8.33 -12.25 -2.53
CA VAL A 228 -9.74 -12.61 -2.81
C VAL A 228 -10.08 -12.19 -4.23
N ALA A 229 -9.86 -10.91 -4.55
CA ALA A 229 -10.19 -10.37 -5.86
C ALA A 229 -9.43 -9.07 -6.15
N ASP A 230 -9.24 -8.81 -7.45
CA ASP A 230 -9.00 -7.48 -7.96
C ASP A 230 -10.35 -6.75 -8.08
N VAL A 231 -10.59 -5.81 -7.16
CA VAL A 231 -11.86 -5.10 -7.06
C VAL A 231 -11.79 -3.70 -7.66
N THR A 232 -10.73 -3.38 -8.42
CA THR A 232 -10.46 -2.02 -8.94
C THR A 232 -11.68 -1.39 -9.61
N ARG A 233 -12.32 -2.10 -10.55
CA ARG A 233 -13.49 -1.59 -11.28
C ARG A 233 -14.68 -1.36 -10.35
N ALA A 234 -15.01 -2.34 -9.50
CA ALA A 234 -16.14 -2.24 -8.58
C ALA A 234 -15.92 -1.13 -7.55
N ALA A 235 -14.70 -0.96 -7.06
CA ALA A 235 -14.33 0.05 -6.08
C ALA A 235 -14.33 1.47 -6.66
N GLN A 236 -14.00 1.64 -7.94
CA GLN A 236 -13.98 2.95 -8.61
C GLN A 236 -15.32 3.34 -9.25
N THR A 237 -16.27 2.42 -9.36
CA THR A 237 -17.60 2.72 -9.90
C THR A 237 -18.52 3.17 -8.76
N PRO A 238 -19.16 4.35 -8.84
CA PRO A 238 -20.07 4.80 -7.79
C PRO A 238 -21.16 3.76 -7.49
N LEU A 239 -21.45 3.58 -6.19
CA LEU A 239 -22.58 2.74 -5.79
C LEU A 239 -23.90 3.32 -6.33
N PRO A 240 -24.88 2.46 -6.67
CA PRO A 240 -26.21 2.93 -7.05
C PRO A 240 -26.78 3.86 -5.97
N ALA A 241 -27.41 4.95 -6.40
CA ALA A 241 -28.14 5.82 -5.48
C ALA A 241 -29.22 4.99 -4.77
N PRO A 242 -29.36 5.11 -3.43
CA PRO A 242 -30.46 4.44 -2.74
C PRO A 242 -31.77 4.91 -3.37
N ALA A 243 -32.60 3.97 -3.83
CA ALA A 243 -33.91 4.29 -4.37
C ALA A 243 -34.66 5.15 -3.35
N SER A 244 -35.13 6.33 -3.77
CA SER A 244 -35.94 7.19 -2.92
C SER A 244 -37.16 6.37 -2.50
N ARG A 245 -37.27 6.07 -1.19
CA ARG A 245 -38.52 5.55 -0.64
C ARG A 245 -39.54 6.64 -0.88
N ALA A 246 -40.39 6.46 -1.89
CA ALA A 246 -41.56 7.29 -2.12
C ALA A 246 -42.41 7.19 -0.85
N THR A 247 -42.35 8.22 -0.01
CA THR A 247 -43.28 8.39 1.10
C THR A 247 -44.64 8.63 0.46
N HIS A 248 -45.41 7.56 0.27
CA HIS A 248 -46.83 7.63 0.03
C HIS A 248 -47.46 8.28 1.27
N ARG A 249 -47.62 9.60 1.23
CA ARG A 249 -48.56 10.31 2.09
C ARG A 249 -49.95 9.95 1.56
N ALA A 250 -50.64 9.06 2.26
CA ALA A 250 -52.08 8.91 2.10
C ALA A 250 -52.74 10.21 2.57
N SER A 251 -53.60 10.75 1.70
CA SER A 251 -54.53 11.85 2.01
C SER A 251 -55.73 11.33 2.78
#